data_AF-A0A4Y9J245-F1
#
_entry.id   AF-A0A4Y9J245-F1
#
_cell.length_a   1.000
_cell.length_b   1.000
_cell.length_c   1.000
_cell.angle_alpha   90.00
_cell.angle_beta   90.00
_cell.angle_gamma   90.00
#
_symmetry.space_group_name_H-M   'P 1'
#
loop_
_entity.id
_entity.type
_entity.pdbx_description
1 polymer ?
#
loop_
_entity_poly.entity_id
_entity_poly.type
_entity_poly.pdbx_seq_one_letter_code
_entity_poly.pdbx_strand_id
1 'polypeptide(L)'
;MNKNINKIQEALDNTEYWDAQLLDFKIQYLGDEARLYIQQYRPGYGETDYCYEITFLRCYKVAYDTDAGWLAYRGPSRYNNQVIAREYNIKDATSFGMLLGYAAQDIKVSEYNYFLNSYHIVVANMTIDIICQDIDIKLVPIAEQNFFWKHIQSKRVKFENWKPIIEE
;
A
#
# COMPACT_ATOMS: atom_id res chain seq x y z
N MET A 1 -20.96 -23.31 -4.96
CA MET A 1 -20.66 -21.87 -4.98
C MET A 1 -19.16 -21.73 -4.82
N ASN A 2 -18.50 -21.22 -5.85
CA ASN A 2 -17.11 -21.55 -6.14
C ASN A 2 -16.18 -20.60 -5.38
N LYS A 3 -15.75 -20.99 -4.16
CA LYS A 3 -14.56 -20.39 -3.54
C LYS A 3 -13.38 -20.84 -4.35
N ASN A 4 -12.93 -20.02 -5.26
CA ASN A 4 -11.69 -20.33 -5.94
C ASN A 4 -10.59 -19.47 -5.35
N ILE A 5 -10.29 -19.72 -4.06
CA ILE A 5 -9.15 -19.14 -3.35
C ILE A 5 -7.91 -19.25 -4.22
N ASN A 6 -7.71 -20.41 -4.86
CA ASN A 6 -6.60 -20.63 -5.78
C ASN A 6 -6.66 -19.71 -7.01
N LYS A 7 -7.81 -19.53 -7.67
CA LYS A 7 -7.93 -18.56 -8.79
C LYS A 7 -7.77 -17.11 -8.34
N ILE A 8 -8.25 -16.77 -7.14
CA ILE A 8 -8.08 -15.42 -6.60
C ILE A 8 -6.60 -15.17 -6.30
N GLN A 9 -5.95 -16.13 -5.64
CA GLN A 9 -4.51 -16.08 -5.39
C GLN A 9 -3.74 -16.00 -6.71
N GLU A 10 -4.06 -16.82 -7.70
CA GLU A 10 -3.47 -16.78 -9.04
C GLU A 10 -3.68 -15.41 -9.71
N ALA A 11 -4.87 -14.81 -9.59
CA ALA A 11 -5.15 -13.49 -10.15
C ALA A 11 -4.34 -12.38 -9.46
N LEU A 12 -4.10 -12.49 -8.15
CA LEU A 12 -3.20 -11.60 -7.40
C LEU A 12 -1.74 -11.82 -7.79
N ASP A 13 -1.29 -13.06 -7.84
CA ASP A 13 0.09 -13.41 -8.21
C ASP A 13 0.42 -12.92 -9.64
N ASN A 14 -0.55 -12.97 -10.55
CA ASN A 14 -0.43 -12.43 -11.91
C ASN A 14 -0.29 -10.90 -11.98
N THR A 15 -0.52 -10.17 -10.88
CA THR A 15 -0.21 -8.73 -10.84
C THR A 15 1.27 -8.47 -10.61
N GLU A 16 2.07 -9.50 -10.31
CA GLU A 16 3.50 -9.41 -10.00
C GLU A 16 3.77 -8.37 -8.90
N TYR A 17 2.96 -8.37 -7.85
CA TYR A 17 2.99 -7.30 -6.83
C TYR A 17 4.25 -7.30 -5.95
N TRP A 18 5.04 -8.37 -5.93
CA TRP A 18 6.23 -8.45 -5.09
C TRP A 18 7.19 -7.30 -5.40
N ASP A 19 7.55 -6.56 -4.35
CA ASP A 19 8.36 -5.33 -4.40
C ASP A 19 7.73 -4.16 -5.17
N ALA A 20 6.47 -4.30 -5.62
CA ALA A 20 5.74 -3.21 -6.27
C ALA A 20 5.24 -2.19 -5.23
N GLN A 21 5.27 -0.92 -5.60
CA GLN A 21 4.92 0.17 -4.70
C GLN A 21 3.40 0.27 -4.50
N LEU A 22 2.94 0.34 -3.24
CA LEU A 22 1.58 0.77 -2.94
C LEU A 22 1.45 2.27 -3.21
N LEU A 23 0.45 2.61 -4.00
CA LEU A 23 0.14 3.99 -4.35
C LEU A 23 -0.90 4.59 -3.40
N ASP A 24 -1.87 3.78 -2.95
CA ASP A 24 -2.93 4.22 -2.06
C ASP A 24 -3.69 3.03 -1.44
N PHE A 25 -4.31 3.23 -0.27
CA PHE A 25 -5.24 2.30 0.35
C PHE A 25 -6.43 3.07 0.94
N LYS A 26 -7.64 2.80 0.45
CA LYS A 26 -8.84 3.58 0.78
C LYS A 26 -9.97 2.69 1.23
N ILE A 27 -10.70 3.18 2.22
CA ILE A 27 -12.00 2.65 2.61
C ILE A 27 -13.09 3.54 1.99
N GLN A 28 -14.03 2.94 1.27
CA GLN A 28 -15.08 3.62 0.54
C GLN A 28 -16.46 3.08 0.92
N TYR A 29 -17.50 3.80 0.50
CA TYR A 29 -18.91 3.41 0.69
C TYR A 29 -19.23 2.93 2.11
N LEU A 30 -18.89 3.77 3.10
CA LEU A 30 -19.13 3.53 4.53
C LEU A 30 -18.43 2.29 5.10
N GLY A 31 -17.38 1.79 4.44
CA GLY A 31 -16.65 0.60 4.86
C GLY A 31 -17.05 -0.67 4.11
N ASP A 32 -18.01 -0.61 3.19
CA ASP A 32 -18.43 -1.77 2.39
C ASP A 32 -17.42 -2.14 1.30
N GLU A 33 -16.59 -1.17 0.87
CA GLU A 33 -15.47 -1.43 -0.04
C GLU A 33 -14.14 -0.97 0.54
N ALA A 34 -13.10 -1.76 0.30
CA ALA A 34 -11.71 -1.34 0.46
C ALA A 34 -11.02 -1.41 -0.91
N ARG A 35 -10.18 -0.42 -1.22
CA ARG A 35 -9.42 -0.36 -2.48
C ARG A 35 -7.95 -0.22 -2.21
N LEU A 36 -7.17 -1.12 -2.79
CA LEU A 36 -5.73 -1.12 -2.76
C LEU A 36 -5.20 -0.83 -4.16
N TYR A 37 -4.29 0.13 -4.27
CA TYR A 37 -3.66 0.48 -5.54
C TYR A 37 -2.18 0.11 -5.49
N ILE A 38 -1.77 -0.79 -6.38
CA ILE A 38 -0.39 -1.27 -6.47
C ILE A 38 0.15 -0.87 -7.83
N GLN A 39 1.33 -0.27 -7.87
CA GLN A 39 2.01 0.07 -9.11
C GLN A 39 2.17 -1.18 -9.99
N GLN A 40 1.96 -1.07 -11.30
CA GLN A 40 2.31 -2.15 -12.21
C GLN A 40 3.82 -2.43 -12.11
N TYR A 41 4.22 -3.68 -11.88
CA TYR A 41 5.63 -4.03 -11.88
C TYR A 41 6.25 -3.76 -13.26
N ARG A 42 7.42 -3.11 -13.27
CA ARG A 42 8.25 -2.95 -14.46
C ARG A 42 9.71 -3.25 -14.12
N PRO A 43 10.36 -4.18 -14.85
CA PRO A 43 11.79 -4.36 -14.77
C PRO A 43 12.53 -3.05 -15.12
N GLY A 44 13.41 -2.58 -14.24
CA GLY A 44 14.31 -1.45 -14.54
C GLY A 44 14.12 -0.15 -13.76
N TYR A 45 13.29 -0.13 -12.70
CA TYR A 45 12.99 1.04 -11.85
C TYR A 45 12.45 2.26 -12.65
N GLY A 46 11.17 2.62 -12.46
CA GLY A 46 10.63 3.81 -13.09
C GLY A 46 9.16 4.07 -12.81
N GLU A 47 8.70 5.26 -13.21
CA GLU A 47 7.28 5.61 -13.21
C GLU A 47 6.52 4.67 -14.17
N THR A 48 5.31 4.27 -13.77
CA THR A 48 4.38 3.56 -14.65
C THR A 48 3.17 4.45 -14.94
N ASP A 49 2.55 4.24 -16.09
CA ASP A 49 1.30 4.93 -16.45
C ASP A 49 0.06 4.23 -15.88
N TYR A 50 0.23 2.97 -15.46
CA TYR A 50 -0.84 2.09 -14.98
C TYR A 50 -0.52 1.52 -13.61
N CYS A 51 -1.58 1.19 -12.88
CA CYS A 51 -1.55 0.48 -11.61
C CYS A 51 -2.69 -0.55 -11.57
N TYR A 52 -2.56 -1.53 -10.70
CA TYR A 52 -3.65 -2.43 -10.37
C TYR A 52 -4.53 -1.80 -9.27
N GLU A 53 -5.81 -1.64 -9.57
CA GLU A 53 -6.86 -1.40 -8.58
C GLU A 53 -7.42 -2.75 -8.13
N ILE A 54 -7.20 -3.07 -6.86
CA ILE A 54 -7.74 -4.25 -6.20
C ILE A 54 -8.88 -3.79 -5.29
N THR A 55 -10.11 -4.11 -5.67
CA THR A 55 -11.33 -3.74 -4.95
C THR A 55 -11.85 -4.93 -4.17
N PHE A 56 -11.90 -4.80 -2.85
CA PHE A 56 -12.54 -5.74 -1.93
C PHE A 56 -13.99 -5.29 -1.73
N LEU A 57 -14.94 -6.19 -2.02
CA LEU A 57 -16.37 -5.89 -2.11
C LEU A 57 -17.12 -6.55 -0.96
N ARG A 58 -18.09 -5.82 -0.38
CA ARG A 58 -18.92 -6.29 0.75
C ARG A 58 -18.04 -6.71 1.92
N CYS A 59 -17.24 -5.76 2.40
CA CYS A 59 -16.31 -5.94 3.50
C CYS A 59 -17.06 -6.08 4.84
N TYR A 60 -16.78 -7.15 5.56
CA TYR A 60 -17.23 -7.35 6.94
C TYR A 60 -16.30 -6.68 7.94
N LYS A 61 -14.99 -6.75 7.69
CA LYS A 61 -13.96 -6.21 8.57
C LYS A 61 -12.74 -5.78 7.77
N VAL A 62 -12.21 -4.62 8.12
CA VAL A 62 -10.91 -4.14 7.65
C VAL A 62 -10.11 -3.67 8.86
N ALA A 63 -8.90 -4.17 9.00
CA ALA A 63 -7.95 -3.76 10.02
C ALA A 63 -6.60 -3.50 9.36
N TYR A 64 -5.83 -2.55 9.91
CA TYR A 64 -4.48 -2.32 9.48
C TYR A 64 -3.62 -1.89 10.67
N ASP A 65 -2.36 -2.32 10.64
CA ASP A 65 -1.32 -1.87 11.54
C ASP A 65 -0.23 -1.20 10.71
N THR A 66 0.39 -0.16 11.26
CA THR A 66 1.51 0.54 10.62
C THR A 66 2.65 0.73 11.60
N ASP A 67 3.80 1.12 11.09
CA ASP A 67 4.95 1.48 11.92
C ASP A 67 4.76 2.76 12.79
N ALA A 68 3.61 3.43 12.70
CA ALA A 68 3.25 4.57 13.54
C ALA A 68 3.17 4.14 15.01
N GLY A 69 4.18 4.51 15.79
CA GLY A 69 4.31 4.13 17.20
C GLY A 69 5.23 2.93 17.46
N TRP A 70 5.98 2.45 16.47
CA TRP A 70 7.05 1.49 16.72
C TRP A 70 8.14 2.11 17.58
N LEU A 71 8.35 1.53 18.76
CA LEU A 71 9.33 1.97 19.75
C LEU A 71 10.57 1.10 19.65
N ALA A 72 11.75 1.72 19.61
CA ALA A 72 12.98 0.99 19.91
C ALA A 72 13.44 1.31 21.31
N TYR A 73 14.05 0.30 21.90
CA TYR A 73 14.82 0.45 23.10
C TYR A 73 16.21 1.00 22.78
N ARG A 74 16.52 2.22 23.23
CA ARG A 74 17.88 2.77 23.14
C ARG A 74 18.41 3.12 24.53
N GLY A 75 19.37 2.33 25.02
CA GLY A 75 20.09 2.54 26.28
C GLY A 75 19.77 1.48 27.36
N PRO A 76 20.36 1.57 28.57
CA PRO A 76 20.21 0.55 29.63
C PRO A 76 18.92 0.68 30.46
N SER A 77 18.07 1.69 30.22
CA SER A 77 16.87 1.97 31.02
C SER A 77 15.57 1.74 30.25
N ARG A 78 14.66 0.90 30.80
CA ARG A 78 13.28 0.59 30.32
C ARG A 78 12.36 1.81 30.10
N TYR A 79 12.82 3.01 30.43
CA TYR A 79 12.07 4.26 30.33
C TYR A 79 12.46 5.12 29.11
N ASN A 80 13.44 4.69 28.31
CA ASN A 80 13.89 5.42 27.12
C ASN A 80 13.29 4.83 25.84
N ASN A 81 11.97 4.87 25.72
CA ASN A 81 11.30 4.51 24.47
C ASN A 81 11.38 5.70 23.51
N GLN A 82 12.00 5.49 22.35
CA GLN A 82 11.98 6.45 21.24
C GLN A 82 11.19 5.84 20.08
N VAL A 83 10.34 6.64 19.44
CA VAL A 83 9.71 6.24 18.18
C VAL A 83 10.81 6.17 17.13
N ILE A 84 10.93 5.04 16.44
CA ILE A 84 12.04 4.82 15.49
C ILE A 84 11.62 4.79 14.03
N ALA A 85 10.33 4.67 13.74
CA ALA A 85 9.87 4.45 12.38
C ALA A 85 9.20 5.70 11.78
N ARG A 86 8.14 6.21 12.40
CA ARG A 86 7.36 7.33 11.83
C ARG A 86 6.93 8.35 12.88
N GLU A 87 7.58 9.51 12.84
CA GLU A 87 7.21 10.72 13.61
C GLU A 87 6.66 11.87 12.73
N TYR A 88 6.55 11.65 11.42
CA TYR A 88 6.13 12.65 10.43
C TYR A 88 4.78 12.27 9.81
N ASN A 89 4.02 13.26 9.31
CA ASN A 89 2.82 12.94 8.53
C ASN A 89 3.26 12.33 7.20
N ILE A 90 2.66 11.20 6.82
CA ILE A 90 3.00 10.55 5.57
C ILE A 90 2.81 11.50 4.39
N LYS A 91 1.80 12.39 4.43
CA LYS A 91 1.57 13.40 3.40
C LYS A 91 2.74 14.35 3.11
N ASP A 92 3.61 14.53 4.09
CA ASP A 92 4.76 15.45 4.03
C ASP A 92 6.04 14.70 3.60
N ALA A 93 5.99 13.37 3.45
CA ALA A 93 7.10 12.53 3.00
C ALA A 93 7.24 12.56 1.47
N THR A 94 7.43 13.75 0.90
CA THR A 94 7.43 14.00 -0.56
C THR A 94 8.80 13.83 -1.22
N SER A 95 9.88 13.58 -0.46
CA SER A 95 11.21 13.29 -1.03
C SER A 95 11.29 11.81 -1.42
N PHE A 96 11.49 11.57 -2.72
CA PHE A 96 11.47 10.34 -3.53
C PHE A 96 12.12 9.04 -2.98
N GLY A 97 12.54 8.97 -1.72
CA GLY A 97 13.08 7.77 -1.09
C GLY A 97 12.21 7.14 0.01
N MET A 98 11.20 7.84 0.55
CA MET A 98 10.41 7.31 1.68
C MET A 98 9.20 6.47 1.28
N LEU A 99 8.69 6.66 0.06
CA LEU A 99 7.67 5.78 -0.51
C LEU A 99 8.19 4.36 -0.80
N LEU A 100 9.52 4.19 -0.88
CA LEU A 100 10.18 2.87 -0.98
C LEU A 100 9.85 1.95 0.21
N GLY A 101 9.37 2.52 1.34
CA GLY A 101 8.92 1.76 2.50
C GLY A 101 7.51 1.16 2.38
N TYR A 102 6.80 1.40 1.28
CA TYR A 102 5.45 0.86 1.04
C TYR A 102 5.43 -0.12 -0.13
N ALA A 103 6.44 -0.97 -0.23
CA ALA A 103 6.47 -2.07 -1.19
C ALA A 103 5.62 -3.25 -0.69
N ALA A 104 4.77 -3.80 -1.56
CA ALA A 104 4.04 -5.04 -1.27
C ALA A 104 5.02 -6.21 -1.18
N GLN A 105 4.85 -7.04 -0.16
CA GLN A 105 5.71 -8.20 0.12
C GLN A 105 4.95 -9.51 -0.04
N ASP A 106 3.70 -9.57 0.42
CA ASP A 106 2.87 -10.77 0.32
C ASP A 106 1.39 -10.39 0.30
N ILE A 107 0.59 -11.11 -0.47
CA ILE A 107 -0.87 -11.05 -0.42
C ILE A 107 -1.38 -12.48 -0.38
N LYS A 108 -1.92 -12.89 0.78
CA LYS A 108 -2.41 -14.23 1.00
C LYS A 108 -3.92 -14.27 1.12
N VAL A 109 -4.54 -15.18 0.37
CA VAL A 109 -5.98 -15.44 0.44
C VAL A 109 -6.25 -16.73 1.20
N SER A 110 -7.24 -16.70 2.09
CA SER A 110 -7.73 -17.88 2.79
C SER A 110 -9.24 -17.84 3.00
N GLU A 111 -9.82 -18.98 3.34
CA GLU A 111 -11.23 -19.04 3.73
C GLU A 111 -11.42 -18.41 5.12
N TYR A 112 -12.40 -17.52 5.27
CA TYR A 112 -12.82 -17.04 6.59
C TYR A 112 -14.01 -17.85 7.13
N ASN A 113 -15.08 -17.95 6.34
CA ASN A 113 -16.25 -18.78 6.64
C ASN A 113 -16.98 -19.16 5.34
N TYR A 114 -18.15 -19.80 5.41
CA TYR A 114 -18.89 -20.26 4.23
C TYR A 114 -19.20 -19.16 3.18
N PHE A 115 -19.22 -17.89 3.57
CA PHE A 115 -19.62 -16.74 2.76
C PHE A 115 -18.45 -15.77 2.46
N LEU A 116 -17.44 -15.69 3.31
CA LEU A 116 -16.38 -14.67 3.25
C LEU A 116 -14.98 -15.28 3.08
N ASN A 117 -14.10 -14.53 2.41
CA ASN A 117 -12.67 -14.80 2.34
C ASN A 117 -11.91 -13.84 3.26
N SER A 118 -10.69 -14.25 3.65
CA SER A 118 -9.73 -13.43 4.36
C SER A 118 -8.56 -13.12 3.45
N TYR A 119 -8.09 -11.89 3.51
CA TYR A 119 -6.95 -11.38 2.76
C TYR A 119 -5.97 -10.77 3.75
N HIS A 120 -4.76 -11.34 3.80
CA HIS A 120 -3.66 -10.85 4.61
C HIS A 120 -2.62 -10.24 3.69
N ILE A 121 -2.44 -8.93 3.78
CA ILE A 121 -1.54 -8.16 2.92
C ILE A 121 -0.39 -7.66 3.78
N VAL A 122 0.82 -8.01 3.39
CA VAL A 122 2.06 -7.58 4.02
C VAL A 122 2.73 -6.54 3.13
N VAL A 123 3.02 -5.40 3.72
CA VAL A 123 3.75 -4.28 3.14
C VAL A 123 4.92 -4.01 4.07
N ALA A 124 6.05 -3.51 3.56
CA ALA A 124 7.26 -3.37 4.37
C ALA A 124 7.06 -2.64 5.73
N ASN A 125 6.18 -1.64 5.80
CA ASN A 125 5.88 -0.87 7.02
C ASN A 125 4.40 -0.93 7.46
N MET A 126 3.63 -1.89 6.93
CA MET A 126 2.19 -1.99 7.17
C MET A 126 1.69 -3.43 6.99
N THR A 127 0.70 -3.82 7.78
CA THR A 127 -0.08 -5.04 7.55
C THR A 127 -1.54 -4.66 7.40
N ILE A 128 -2.25 -5.26 6.44
CA ILE A 128 -3.67 -5.03 6.21
C ILE A 128 -4.38 -6.39 6.23
N ASP A 129 -5.41 -6.50 7.06
CA ASP A 129 -6.29 -7.66 7.13
C ASP A 129 -7.70 -7.26 6.67
N ILE A 130 -8.18 -7.92 5.61
CA ILE A 130 -9.50 -7.67 5.03
C ILE A 130 -10.31 -8.95 5.04
N ILE A 131 -11.56 -8.86 5.50
CA ILE A 131 -12.55 -9.93 5.38
C ILE A 131 -13.69 -9.40 4.52
N CYS A 132 -13.89 -10.00 3.35
CA CYS A 132 -14.92 -9.58 2.40
C CYS A 132 -15.47 -10.76 1.59
N GLN A 133 -16.57 -10.52 0.89
CA GLN A 133 -17.21 -11.58 0.10
C GLN A 133 -16.47 -11.80 -1.22
N ASP A 134 -16.15 -10.72 -1.93
CA ASP A 134 -15.64 -10.77 -3.29
C ASP A 134 -14.51 -9.77 -3.51
N ILE A 135 -13.79 -9.95 -4.61
CA ILE A 135 -12.66 -9.13 -5.03
C ILE A 135 -12.73 -8.91 -6.54
N ASP A 136 -12.34 -7.72 -6.97
CA ASP A 136 -12.18 -7.34 -8.36
C ASP A 136 -10.78 -6.73 -8.58
N ILE A 137 -10.11 -7.12 -9.66
CA ILE A 137 -8.74 -6.69 -9.97
C ILE A 137 -8.74 -6.11 -11.37
N LYS A 138 -8.35 -4.83 -11.48
CA LYS A 138 -8.32 -4.10 -12.75
C LYS A 138 -7.00 -3.38 -12.95
N LEU A 139 -6.49 -3.39 -14.17
CA LEU A 139 -5.43 -2.48 -14.57
C LEU A 139 -6.06 -1.13 -14.96
N VAL A 140 -5.66 -0.05 -14.28
CA VAL A 140 -6.25 1.29 -14.46
C VAL A 140 -5.16 2.36 -14.67
N PRO A 141 -5.44 3.44 -15.44
CA PRO A 141 -4.49 4.53 -15.63
C PRO A 141 -4.29 5.33 -14.35
N ILE A 142 -3.05 5.56 -13.93
CA ILE A 142 -2.70 6.35 -12.73
C ILE A 142 -3.18 7.80 -12.87
N ALA A 143 -3.10 8.36 -14.08
CA ALA A 143 -3.52 9.72 -14.38
C ALA A 143 -5.01 9.98 -14.03
N GLU A 144 -5.85 8.94 -14.07
CA GLU A 144 -7.28 9.02 -13.77
C GLU A 144 -7.59 8.82 -12.27
N GLN A 145 -6.63 8.37 -11.47
CA GLN A 145 -6.85 8.05 -10.05
C GLN A 145 -6.55 9.23 -9.14
N ASN A 146 -7.41 9.55 -8.18
CA ASN A 146 -7.17 10.66 -7.25
C ASN A 146 -6.27 10.26 -6.08
N PHE A 147 -4.99 10.00 -6.35
CA PHE A 147 -4.00 9.70 -5.32
C PHE A 147 -3.54 10.96 -4.60
N PHE A 148 -3.30 10.83 -3.30
CA PHE A 148 -2.78 11.91 -2.47
C PHE A 148 -1.46 12.51 -3.04
N TRP A 149 -0.62 11.68 -3.66
CA TRP A 149 0.70 12.05 -4.19
C TRP A 149 0.69 12.69 -5.58
N LYS A 150 -0.48 12.89 -6.20
CA LYS A 150 -0.60 13.51 -7.53
C LYS A 150 0.09 14.88 -7.65
N HIS A 151 0.30 15.56 -6.54
CA HIS A 151 0.95 16.88 -6.50
C HIS A 151 2.47 16.82 -6.76
N ILE A 152 3.13 15.66 -6.60
CA ILE A 152 4.60 15.53 -6.76
C ILE A 152 5.03 15.64 -8.23
N GLN A 153 4.17 15.28 -9.19
CA GLN A 153 4.49 15.45 -10.62
C GLN A 153 4.70 16.92 -11.04
N SER A 154 4.21 17.90 -10.26
CA SER A 154 4.34 19.32 -10.61
C SER A 154 5.61 20.00 -10.12
N LYS A 155 6.43 19.35 -9.27
CA LYS A 155 7.72 19.91 -8.85
C LYS A 155 8.79 18.85 -8.94
N ARG A 156 9.41 18.75 -10.11
CA ARG A 156 10.77 18.20 -10.22
C ARG A 156 11.68 19.09 -9.37
N VAL A 157 11.77 18.80 -8.08
CA VAL A 157 12.77 19.43 -7.21
C VAL A 157 14.11 18.91 -7.70
N LYS A 158 14.84 19.74 -8.43
CA LYS A 158 16.22 19.42 -8.80
C LYS A 158 17.04 19.41 -7.51
N PHE A 159 17.93 18.44 -7.34
CA PHE A 159 18.83 18.41 -6.19
C PHE A 159 20.23 18.76 -6.65
N GLU A 160 20.88 19.69 -5.94
CA GLU A 160 22.31 19.98 -6.11
C GLU A 160 22.96 19.87 -4.73
N ASN A 161 24.02 19.06 -4.62
CA ASN A 161 24.69 18.76 -3.34
C ASN A 161 23.72 18.34 -2.21
N TRP A 162 22.77 17.45 -2.52
CA TRP A 162 21.78 16.92 -1.57
C TRP A 162 20.83 17.97 -0.97
N LYS A 163 20.74 19.15 -1.58
CA LYS A 163 19.77 20.19 -1.22
C LYS A 163 18.74 20.38 -2.35
N PRO A 164 17.46 20.58 -2.01
CA PRO A 164 16.43 20.86 -2.98
C PRO A 164 16.63 22.26 -3.59
N ILE A 165 16.68 22.33 -4.92
CA ILE A 165 16.64 23.56 -5.71
C ILE A 165 15.17 23.90 -5.91
N ILE A 166 14.76 25.05 -5.39
CA ILE A 166 13.45 25.63 -5.64
C ILE A 166 13.61 26.48 -6.91
N GLU A 167 13.17 25.97 -8.06
CA GLU A 167 13.00 26.81 -9.25
C GLU A 167 11.69 27.60 -9.07
N GLU A 168 11.77 28.94 -9.16
CA GLU A 168 10.62 29.87 -9.15
C GLU A 168 9.76 29.75 -10.41
#